data_AF-A0A9Q3FK96-F1
#
_entry.id   AF-A0A9Q3FK96-F1
#
_cell.length_a   1.000
_cell.length_b   1.000
_cell.length_c   1.000
_cell.angle_alpha   90.00
_cell.angle_beta   90.00
_cell.angle_gamma   90.00
#
_symmetry.space_group_name_H-M   'P 1'
#
loop_
_entity.id
_entity.type
_entity.pdbx_description
1 polymer ?
#
loop_
_entity_poly.entity_id
_entity_poly.type
_entity_poly.pdbx_seq_one_letter_code
_entity_poly.pdbx_strand_id
1 'polypeptide(L)'
;MLQEEFHKPDEIIVGKLHSLFTRTANKLYYKMRQDHGKHDWSWWKSEVITKWAIHSWRFKMENSFESAIFDSEKDKPLTWFLKQKDRLSALHPDMSDTIINMKILRKCGGELEHAIK
;
A
#
# COMPACT_ATOMS: atom_id res chain seq x y z
N MET A 1 -2.66 -14.30 0.13
CA MET A 1 -3.44 -13.26 0.84
C MET A 1 -4.94 -13.59 0.84
N LEU A 2 -5.46 -14.02 1.99
CA LEU A 2 -6.86 -14.45 2.30
C LEU A 2 -7.40 -15.71 1.60
N GLN A 3 -7.34 -15.82 0.27
CA GLN A 3 -7.89 -17.00 -0.44
C GLN A 3 -6.99 -18.23 -0.24
N GLU A 4 -5.67 -18.04 -0.35
CA GLU A 4 -4.63 -19.07 -0.17
C GLU A 4 -4.48 -19.54 1.29
N GLU A 5 -4.78 -18.67 2.26
CA GLU A 5 -4.58 -18.97 3.70
C GLU A 5 -5.85 -19.47 4.41
N PHE A 6 -7.05 -19.11 3.93
CA PHE A 6 -8.31 -19.38 4.66
C PHE A 6 -9.38 -20.12 3.85
N HIS A 7 -9.12 -20.47 2.58
CA HIS A 7 -10.04 -21.22 1.70
C HIS A 7 -11.48 -20.68 1.76
N LYS A 8 -11.64 -19.35 1.85
CA LYS A 8 -12.96 -18.73 1.97
C LYS A 8 -13.61 -18.61 0.59
N PRO A 9 -14.90 -18.98 0.46
CA PRO A 9 -15.68 -18.71 -0.74
C PRO A 9 -15.64 -17.22 -1.10
N ASP A 10 -15.55 -16.93 -2.39
CA ASP A 10 -15.51 -15.56 -2.92
C ASP A 10 -16.71 -14.73 -2.48
N GLU A 11 -17.88 -15.35 -2.30
CA GLU A 11 -19.07 -14.67 -1.80
C GLU A 11 -18.87 -14.08 -0.39
N ILE A 12 -18.13 -14.78 0.48
CA ILE A 12 -17.81 -14.30 1.83
C ILE A 12 -16.81 -13.15 1.77
N ILE A 13 -15.80 -13.27 0.90
CA ILE A 13 -14.77 -12.24 0.71
C ILE A 13 -15.41 -10.95 0.16
N VAL A 14 -16.20 -11.08 -0.90
CA VAL A 14 -16.90 -9.97 -1.56
C VAL A 14 -17.99 -9.37 -0.67
N GLY A 15 -18.66 -10.19 0.15
CA GLY A 15 -19.60 -9.69 1.17
C GLY A 15 -18.91 -8.83 2.23
N LYS A 16 -17.70 -9.21 2.65
CA LYS A 16 -16.92 -8.42 3.62
C LYS A 16 -16.45 -7.07 3.06
N LEU A 17 -16.27 -6.93 1.74
CA LEU A 17 -15.88 -5.64 1.14
C LEU A 17 -16.86 -4.52 1.50
N HIS A 18 -18.16 -4.82 1.65
CA HIS A 18 -19.13 -3.84 2.10
C HIS A 18 -18.77 -3.24 3.48
N SER A 19 -18.31 -4.07 4.42
CA SER A 19 -17.92 -3.63 5.76
C SER A 19 -16.54 -2.95 5.80
N LEU A 20 -15.65 -3.32 4.90
CA LEU A 20 -14.28 -2.80 4.84
C LEU A 20 -14.20 -1.46 4.10
N PHE A 21 -15.00 -1.28 3.06
CA PHE A 21 -15.04 -0.04 2.31
C PHE A 21 -15.87 1.01 3.04
N THR A 22 -15.28 2.18 3.23
CA THR A 22 -15.94 3.32 3.87
C THR A 22 -16.13 4.46 2.88
N ARG A 23 -17.13 5.31 3.13
CA ARG A 23 -17.40 6.55 2.37
C ARG A 23 -17.47 6.31 0.86
N THR A 24 -16.56 6.91 0.09
CA THR A 24 -16.53 6.85 -1.37
C THR A 24 -16.26 5.44 -1.90
N ALA A 25 -15.47 4.64 -1.19
CA ALA A 25 -15.23 3.25 -1.57
C ALA A 25 -16.49 2.39 -1.41
N ASN A 26 -17.29 2.66 -0.38
CA ASN A 26 -18.55 1.97 -0.15
C ASN A 26 -19.57 2.29 -1.26
N LYS A 27 -19.67 3.57 -1.65
CA LYS A 27 -20.51 4.00 -2.78
C LYS A 27 -20.10 3.34 -4.10
N LEU A 28 -18.79 3.23 -4.35
CA LEU A 28 -18.30 2.52 -5.54
C LEU A 28 -18.70 1.05 -5.51
N TYR A 29 -18.56 0.37 -4.36
CA TYR A 29 -18.97 -1.03 -4.25
C TYR A 29 -20.43 -1.24 -4.61
N TYR A 30 -21.34 -0.42 -4.06
CA TYR A 30 -22.76 -0.54 -4.40
C TYR A 30 -23.04 -0.25 -5.87
N LYS A 31 -22.42 0.79 -6.44
CA LYS A 31 -22.55 1.11 -7.86
C LYS A 31 -22.08 -0.05 -8.74
N MET A 32 -20.89 -0.57 -8.49
CA MET A 32 -20.34 -1.70 -9.26
C MET A 32 -21.18 -2.98 -9.12
N ARG A 33 -21.77 -3.22 -7.94
CA ARG A 33 -22.72 -4.32 -7.73
C ARG A 33 -24.02 -4.15 -8.52
N GLN A 34 -24.51 -2.91 -8.66
CA GLN A 34 -25.71 -2.62 -9.47
C GLN A 34 -25.42 -2.73 -10.97
N ASP A 35 -24.30 -2.18 -11.42
CA ASP A 35 -23.96 -2.09 -12.84
C ASP A 35 -23.49 -3.43 -13.42
N HIS A 36 -22.78 -4.25 -12.63
CA HIS A 36 -22.14 -5.49 -13.10
C HIS A 36 -22.66 -6.76 -12.39
N GLY A 37 -23.44 -6.64 -11.32
CA GLY A 37 -24.00 -7.79 -10.62
C GLY A 37 -22.99 -8.50 -9.69
N LYS A 38 -23.11 -9.84 -9.59
CA LYS A 38 -22.23 -10.65 -8.74
C LYS A 38 -20.98 -11.08 -9.54
N HIS A 39 -19.81 -10.84 -8.96
CA HIS A 39 -18.53 -11.24 -9.51
C HIS A 39 -17.64 -11.83 -8.42
N ASP A 40 -16.67 -12.62 -8.86
CA ASP A 40 -15.64 -13.26 -8.03
C ASP A 40 -14.65 -12.25 -7.43
N TRP A 41 -13.82 -12.72 -6.49
CA TRP A 41 -12.84 -11.88 -5.81
C TRP A 41 -11.76 -11.36 -6.77
N SER A 42 -11.39 -12.13 -7.79
CA SER A 42 -10.34 -11.76 -8.75
C SER A 42 -10.73 -10.51 -9.57
N TRP A 43 -12.00 -10.42 -9.95
CA TRP A 43 -12.59 -9.28 -10.63
C TRP A 43 -12.61 -8.06 -9.70
N TRP A 44 -13.11 -8.22 -8.47
CA TRP A 44 -13.13 -7.12 -7.49
C TRP A 44 -11.75 -6.56 -7.20
N LYS A 45 -10.76 -7.44 -7.07
CA LYS A 45 -9.36 -7.03 -6.88
C LYS A 45 -8.88 -6.18 -8.06
N SER A 46 -9.17 -6.59 -9.28
CA SER A 46 -8.82 -5.85 -10.49
C SER A 46 -9.50 -4.48 -10.55
N GLU A 47 -10.79 -4.38 -10.27
CA GLU A 47 -11.53 -3.11 -10.27
C GLU A 47 -11.06 -2.13 -9.19
N VAL A 48 -10.77 -2.63 -7.99
CA VAL A 48 -10.21 -1.84 -6.89
C VAL A 48 -8.85 -1.27 -7.30
N ILE A 49 -7.99 -2.10 -7.90
CA ILE A 49 -6.69 -1.68 -8.43
C ILE A 49 -6.88 -0.64 -9.53
N THR A 50 -7.74 -0.89 -10.52
CA THR A 50 -8.01 0.05 -11.62
C THR A 50 -8.52 1.40 -11.12
N LYS A 51 -9.37 1.42 -10.09
CA LYS A 51 -9.95 2.67 -9.58
C LYS A 51 -9.01 3.46 -8.68
N TRP A 52 -8.20 2.79 -7.85
CA TRP A 52 -7.43 3.45 -6.79
C TRP A 52 -5.93 3.29 -6.90
N ALA A 53 -5.43 2.26 -7.58
CA ALA A 53 -4.01 2.10 -7.89
C ALA A 53 -3.64 2.74 -9.24
N ILE A 54 -4.32 3.84 -9.61
CA ILE A 54 -4.03 4.65 -10.79
C ILE A 54 -2.62 5.26 -10.65
N HIS A 55 -2.00 5.58 -11.79
CA HIS A 55 -0.78 6.39 -11.90
C HIS A 55 -0.72 7.55 -10.89
N SER A 56 -1.84 8.22 -10.61
CA SER A 56 -1.93 9.30 -9.61
C SER A 56 -1.66 8.86 -8.16
N TRP A 57 -2.10 7.67 -7.76
CA TRP A 57 -1.78 7.13 -6.42
C TRP A 57 -0.31 6.74 -6.34
N ARG A 58 0.21 6.09 -7.39
CA ARG A 58 1.65 5.73 -7.47
C ARG A 58 2.51 7.00 -7.38
N PHE A 59 2.21 7.99 -8.21
CA PHE A 59 2.86 9.29 -8.19
C PHE A 59 2.76 9.99 -6.82
N LYS A 60 1.60 9.95 -6.17
CA LYS A 60 1.42 10.51 -4.82
C LYS A 60 2.30 9.77 -3.79
N MET A 61 2.37 8.44 -3.84
CA MET A 61 3.19 7.65 -2.92
C MET A 61 4.69 7.83 -3.18
N GLU A 62 5.10 7.87 -4.45
CA GLU A 62 6.47 8.20 -4.87
C GLU A 62 6.86 9.57 -4.31
N ASN A 63 6.09 10.62 -4.58
CA ASN A 63 6.37 11.96 -4.04
C ASN A 63 6.37 12.00 -2.49
N SER A 64 5.46 11.24 -1.86
CA SER A 64 5.40 11.15 -0.39
C SER A 64 6.62 10.46 0.21
N PHE A 65 7.24 9.53 -0.52
CA PHE A 65 8.49 8.89 -0.14
C PHE A 65 9.68 9.80 -0.46
N GLU A 66 9.71 10.40 -1.65
CA GLU A 66 10.81 11.25 -2.09
C GLU A 66 11.01 12.48 -1.21
N SER A 67 9.90 13.10 -0.77
CA SER A 67 9.92 14.24 0.15
C SER A 67 10.12 13.87 1.63
N ALA A 68 10.05 12.59 1.98
CA ALA A 68 10.23 12.15 3.36
C ALA A 68 11.72 12.02 3.68
N ILE A 69 12.28 13.07 4.28
CA ILE A 69 13.59 13.05 4.93
C ILE A 69 13.38 12.82 6.42
N PHE A 70 14.20 11.95 7.02
CA PHE A 70 14.14 11.69 8.44
C PHE A 70 14.70 12.88 9.22
N ASP A 71 14.00 13.27 10.28
CA ASP A 71 14.41 14.34 11.19
C ASP A 71 14.52 13.77 12.61
N SER A 72 15.73 13.72 13.16
CA SER A 72 15.97 13.14 14.49
C SER A 72 15.31 13.90 15.64
N GLU A 73 14.95 15.17 15.44
CA GLU A 73 14.27 15.98 16.45
C GLU A 73 12.75 15.77 16.43
N LYS A 74 12.19 15.35 15.28
CA LYS A 74 10.74 15.25 15.07
C LYS A 74 10.24 13.82 14.96
N ASP A 75 11.03 12.92 14.38
CA ASP A 75 10.61 11.58 13.99
C ASP A 75 11.07 10.52 14.99
N LYS A 76 10.18 9.55 15.27
CA LYS A 76 10.55 8.32 15.97
C LYS A 76 11.11 7.32 14.95
N PRO A 77 12.37 6.85 15.09
CA PRO A 77 13.05 6.04 14.07
C PRO A 77 12.23 4.84 13.57
N LEU A 78 11.73 4.01 14.49
CA LEU A 78 11.00 2.80 14.14
C LEU A 78 9.70 3.11 13.37
N THR A 79 8.89 4.04 13.88
CA THR A 79 7.62 4.41 13.26
C THR A 79 7.83 5.02 11.88
N TRP A 80 8.83 5.89 11.75
CA TRP A 80 9.16 6.52 10.48
C TRP A 80 9.67 5.48 9.47
N PHE A 81 10.58 4.60 9.89
CA PHE A 81 11.10 3.52 9.05
C PHE A 81 10.00 2.61 8.52
N LEU A 82 9.13 2.11 9.41
CA LEU A 82 8.03 1.21 9.03
C LEU A 82 7.10 1.88 8.02
N LYS A 83 6.80 3.16 8.21
CA LYS A 83 5.99 3.94 7.26
C LYS A 83 6.63 4.05 5.87
N GLN A 84 7.95 4.20 5.79
CA GLN A 84 8.66 4.21 4.51
C GLN A 84 8.74 2.82 3.87
N LYS A 85 8.95 1.77 4.69
CA LYS A 85 8.92 0.38 4.24
C LYS A 85 7.58 0.02 3.62
N ASP A 86 6.47 0.39 4.26
CA ASP A 86 5.12 0.15 3.75
C ASP A 86 4.88 0.83 2.40
N ARG A 87 5.32 2.09 2.26
CA ARG A 87 5.23 2.83 0.99
C ARG A 87 5.99 2.16 -0.14
N LEU A 88 7.25 1.78 0.10
CA LEU A 88 8.10 1.15 -0.90
C LEU A 88 7.59 -0.25 -1.27
N SER A 89 7.14 -1.04 -0.29
CA SER A 89 6.58 -2.37 -0.53
C SER A 89 5.28 -2.29 -1.35
N ALA A 90 4.47 -1.25 -1.14
CA ALA A 90 3.25 -1.04 -1.91
C ALA A 90 3.51 -0.53 -3.34
N LEU A 91 4.59 0.25 -3.55
CA LEU A 91 5.02 0.72 -4.87
C LEU A 91 5.75 -0.34 -5.68
N HIS A 92 6.56 -1.17 -5.01
CA HIS A 92 7.46 -2.14 -5.62
C HIS A 92 7.40 -3.47 -4.85
N PRO A 93 6.34 -4.28 -5.06
CA PRO A 93 6.15 -5.52 -4.32
C PRO A 93 7.26 -6.56 -4.56
N ASP A 94 7.95 -6.48 -5.70
CA ASP A 94 9.03 -7.39 -6.08
C ASP A 94 10.42 -6.89 -5.64
N MET A 95 10.50 -5.76 -4.92
CA MET A 95 11.77 -5.20 -4.45
C MET A 95 12.26 -5.94 -3.21
N SER A 96 13.55 -6.29 -3.18
CA SER A 96 14.14 -6.95 -2.01
C SER A 96 14.21 -6.03 -0.80
N ASP A 97 14.08 -6.62 0.39
CA ASP A 97 14.20 -5.90 1.67
C ASP A 97 15.54 -5.12 1.76
N THR A 98 16.63 -5.66 1.21
CA THR A 98 17.93 -4.97 1.18
C THR A 98 17.88 -3.66 0.41
N ILE A 99 17.24 -3.65 -0.77
CA ILE A 99 17.12 -2.45 -1.59
C ILE A 99 16.16 -1.45 -0.92
N ILE A 100 15.06 -1.93 -0.32
CA ILE A 100 14.14 -1.10 0.46
C ILE A 100 14.90 -0.40 1.59
N ASN A 101 15.66 -1.15 2.38
CA ASN A 101 16.42 -0.60 3.50
C ASN A 101 17.45 0.43 3.03
N MET A 102 18.19 0.16 1.95
CA MET A 102 19.15 1.11 1.38
C MET A 102 18.48 2.41 0.91
N LYS A 103 17.31 2.32 0.27
CA LYS A 103 16.54 3.50 -0.15
C LYS A 103 16.08 4.33 1.05
N ILE A 104 15.66 3.69 2.14
CA ILE A 104 15.24 4.37 3.36
C ILE A 104 16.44 5.02 4.05
N LEU A 105 17.59 4.33 4.14
CA LEU A 105 18.80 4.87 4.76
C LEU A 105 19.30 6.14 4.06
N ARG A 106 19.19 6.22 2.73
CA ARG A 106 19.52 7.44 1.96
C ARG A 106 18.68 8.66 2.35
N LYS A 107 17.52 8.45 2.96
CA LYS A 107 16.63 9.51 3.45
C LYS A 107 16.95 9.94 4.89
N CYS A 108 17.92 9.30 5.55
CA CYS A 108 18.33 9.63 6.92
C CYS A 108 19.31 10.81 7.04
N GLY A 109 19.87 11.30 5.93
CA GLY A 109 20.87 12.36 5.92
C GLY A 109 22.24 11.90 6.44
N GLY A 110 23.31 12.54 5.95
CA GLY A 110 24.69 12.20 6.29
C GLY A 110 25.33 11.19 5.33
N GLU A 111 26.65 11.26 5.19
CA GLU A 111 27.42 10.21 4.50
C GLU A 111 27.40 8.96 5.38
N LEU A 112 26.66 7.93 4.94
CA LEU A 112 26.59 6.63 5.60
C LEU A 112 27.99 5.99 5.78
N GLU A 113 29.00 6.43 5.03
CA GLU A 113 30.38 5.98 5.12
C GLU A 113 31.08 6.34 6.45
N HIS A 114 30.55 7.28 7.23
CA HIS A 114 31.23 7.80 8.44
C HIS A 114 30.47 7.60 9.76
N ALA A 115 29.32 6.94 9.74
CA ALA A 115 28.48 6.75 10.94
C ALA A 115 28.77 5.46 11.73
N ILE A 116 29.73 4.63 11.30
CA ILE A 116 30.19 3.46 12.06
C ILE A 116 31.41 3.89 12.89
N LYS A 117 31.22 4.07 14.19
CA LYS A 117 32.28 4.13 15.21
C LYS A 117 32.07 3.04 16.24
#